data_AF-W6QE23-F1
#
_entry.id   AF-W6QE23-F1
#
_cell.length_a   1.000
_cell.length_b   1.000
_cell.length_c   1.000
_cell.angle_alpha   90.00
_cell.angle_beta   90.00
_cell.angle_gamma   90.00
#
_symmetry.space_group_name_H-M   'P 1'
#
loop_
_entity.id
_entity.type
_entity.pdbx_description
1 polymer ?
#
loop_
_entity_poly.entity_id
_entity_poly.type
_entity_poly.pdbx_seq_one_letter_code
_entity_poly.pdbx_strand_id
1 'polypeptide(L)'
;MTINVLTTNAVDLQRLLDENKTTSAQDVEEYLAQIDRYEPALNALISPAPRDKVLATAKALLKDCFVTASELGMSTTAGSYAFVGAKASKNGAITQRLIDAGLIILGKANMTEFAGMKMTMMMPGWSAHGGQTLSPYTPGASSTGSAVAVAAGFSPLAMATETIGSIVTPSTRAGLYSLKPTTGVQDTTGLYTDATTV
;
A
#
# COMPACT_ATOMS: atom_id res chain seq x y z
N MET A 1 17.77 14.62 -10.89
CA MET A 1 17.26 15.68 -9.99
C MET A 1 16.51 14.97 -8.88
N THR A 2 16.74 15.28 -7.61
CA THR A 2 16.02 14.64 -6.50
C THR A 2 14.60 15.20 -6.40
N ILE A 3 13.60 14.31 -6.37
CA ILE A 3 12.20 14.66 -6.09
C ILE A 3 12.02 14.88 -4.59
N ASN A 4 11.03 15.69 -4.20
CA ASN A 4 10.63 15.78 -2.79
C ASN A 4 9.48 14.79 -2.56
N VAL A 5 9.82 13.60 -2.07
CA VAL A 5 8.87 12.50 -1.84
C VAL A 5 7.67 12.84 -0.93
N LEU A 6 7.74 13.94 -0.16
CA LEU A 6 6.66 14.42 0.70
C LEU A 6 5.68 15.38 0.00
N THR A 7 6.05 15.97 -1.14
CA THR A 7 5.25 17.02 -1.82
C THR A 7 5.05 16.80 -3.31
N THR A 8 5.93 16.03 -3.96
CA THR A 8 5.82 15.67 -5.38
C THR A 8 4.72 14.62 -5.55
N ASN A 9 3.59 15.03 -6.12
CA ASN A 9 2.44 14.16 -6.38
C ASN A 9 2.59 13.39 -7.72
N ALA A 10 1.67 12.46 -7.98
CA ALA A 10 1.71 11.62 -9.19
C ALA A 10 1.63 12.39 -10.52
N VAL A 11 1.00 13.57 -10.57
CA VAL A 11 0.94 14.42 -11.77
C VAL A 11 2.29 15.10 -12.02
N ASP A 12 2.94 15.59 -10.96
CA ASP A 12 4.29 16.13 -11.04
C ASP A 12 5.32 15.07 -11.45
N LEU A 13 5.23 13.85 -10.91
CA LEU A 13 6.07 12.73 -11.34
C LEU A 13 5.89 12.42 -12.83
N GLN A 14 4.64 12.28 -13.29
CA GLN A 14 4.36 12.00 -14.71
C GLN A 14 4.94 13.09 -15.60
N ARG A 15 4.74 14.35 -15.24
CA ARG A 15 5.30 15.49 -15.97
C ARG A 15 6.83 15.50 -15.96
N LEU A 16 7.49 15.17 -14.85
CA LEU A 16 8.95 15.07 -14.79
C LEU A 16 9.52 13.91 -15.63
N LEU A 17 8.79 12.80 -15.75
CA LEU A 17 9.12 11.69 -16.64
C LEU A 17 8.94 12.10 -18.12
N ASP A 18 7.82 12.72 -18.48
CA ASP A 18 7.53 13.20 -19.84
C ASP A 18 8.53 14.26 -20.30
N GLU A 19 8.94 15.17 -19.39
CA GLU A 19 9.97 16.19 -19.61
C GLU A 19 11.41 15.62 -19.56
N ASN A 20 11.60 14.31 -19.33
CA ASN A 20 12.90 13.64 -19.16
C ASN A 20 13.81 14.27 -18.08
N LYS A 21 13.21 14.82 -17.01
CA LYS A 21 13.90 15.45 -15.86
C LYS A 21 14.19 14.46 -14.72
N THR A 22 13.49 13.34 -14.71
CA THR A 22 13.73 12.19 -13.84
C THR A 22 13.54 10.89 -14.61
N THR A 23 13.80 9.76 -13.97
CA THR A 23 13.50 8.42 -14.47
C THR A 23 12.80 7.61 -13.39
N SER A 24 12.01 6.61 -13.78
CA SER A 24 11.33 5.71 -12.84
C SER A 24 12.29 5.08 -11.81
N ALA A 25 13.50 4.73 -12.22
CA ALA A 25 14.52 4.18 -11.32
C ALA A 25 14.98 5.21 -10.27
N GLN A 26 15.24 6.46 -10.69
CA GLN A 26 15.62 7.54 -9.76
C GLN A 26 14.49 7.85 -8.77
N ASP A 27 13.25 7.94 -9.24
CA ASP A 27 12.10 8.17 -8.36
C ASP A 27 11.96 7.03 -7.33
N VAL A 28 12.15 5.77 -7.76
CA VAL A 28 12.17 4.60 -6.87
C VAL A 28 13.30 4.67 -5.84
N GLU A 29 14.51 5.06 -6.22
CA GLU A 29 15.65 5.17 -5.30
C GLU A 29 15.35 6.16 -4.16
N GLU A 30 14.73 7.31 -4.47
CA GLU A 30 14.31 8.30 -3.48
C GLU A 30 13.20 7.74 -2.55
N TYR A 31 12.21 7.02 -3.09
CA TYR A 31 11.18 6.35 -2.28
C TYR A 31 11.75 5.24 -1.38
N LEU A 32 12.68 4.43 -1.89
CA LEU A 32 13.35 3.37 -1.13
C LEU A 32 14.25 3.94 -0.03
N ALA A 33 14.95 5.05 -0.29
CA ALA A 33 15.75 5.75 0.72
C ALA A 33 14.88 6.36 1.84
N GLN A 34 13.70 6.89 1.49
CA GLN A 34 12.72 7.37 2.47
C GLN A 34 12.16 6.21 3.32
N ILE A 35 11.86 5.06 2.70
CA ILE A 35 11.43 3.84 3.39
C ILE A 35 12.51 3.38 4.38
N ASP A 36 13.77 3.22 3.94
CA ASP A 36 14.89 2.80 4.81
C ASP A 36 15.04 3.71 6.05
N ARG A 37 14.77 5.00 5.88
CA ARG A 37 14.95 6.01 6.92
C ARG A 37 13.87 6.02 8.00
N TYR A 38 12.62 5.73 7.65
CA TYR A 38 11.49 5.93 8.58
C TYR A 38 10.63 4.68 8.81
N GLU A 39 10.67 3.67 7.94
CA GLU A 39 9.90 2.44 8.13
C GLU A 39 10.23 1.71 9.45
N PRO A 40 11.49 1.64 9.93
CA PRO A 40 11.79 1.05 11.24
C PRO A 40 11.10 1.73 12.44
N ALA A 41 10.62 2.98 12.27
CA ALA A 41 9.90 3.73 13.29
C ALA A 41 8.38 3.81 13.04
N LEU A 42 7.92 3.63 11.79
CA LEU A 42 6.52 3.74 11.40
C LEU A 42 5.82 2.39 11.23
N ASN A 43 6.54 1.35 10.84
CA ASN A 43 6.03 -0.01 10.68
C ASN A 43 4.74 -0.06 9.81
N ALA A 44 4.79 0.67 8.69
CA ALA A 44 3.70 0.88 7.74
C ALA A 44 3.72 -0.14 6.58
N LEU A 45 4.82 -0.88 6.39
CA LEU A 45 5.02 -1.91 5.38
C LEU A 45 5.17 -3.29 6.05
N ILE A 46 4.39 -4.26 5.59
CA ILE A 46 4.42 -5.66 6.09
C ILE A 46 5.18 -6.60 5.16
N SER A 47 5.25 -6.27 3.86
CA SER A 47 6.05 -7.03 2.88
C SER A 47 6.58 -6.08 1.81
N PRO A 48 7.72 -5.40 2.04
CA PRO A 48 8.43 -4.64 1.00
C PRO A 48 8.67 -5.50 -0.25
N ALA A 49 8.66 -4.89 -1.44
CA ALA A 49 8.96 -5.62 -2.67
C ALA A 49 10.49 -5.81 -2.84
N PRO A 50 10.95 -6.90 -3.48
CA PRO A 50 12.37 -7.14 -3.72
C PRO A 50 13.01 -6.01 -4.55
N ARG A 51 14.03 -5.34 -4.03
CA ARG A 51 14.62 -4.11 -4.62
C ARG A 51 15.07 -4.26 -6.06
N ASP A 52 15.63 -5.43 -6.39
CA ASP A 52 16.03 -5.84 -7.74
C ASP A 52 14.86 -5.81 -8.75
N LYS A 53 13.64 -6.12 -8.28
CA LYS A 53 12.41 -6.04 -9.10
C LYS A 53 11.82 -4.65 -9.11
N VAL A 54 11.96 -3.90 -8.02
CA VAL A 54 11.40 -2.53 -7.92
C VAL A 54 12.17 -1.53 -8.78
N LEU A 55 13.50 -1.62 -8.83
CA LEU A 55 14.35 -0.71 -9.61
C LEU A 55 14.18 -0.84 -11.14
N ALA A 56 13.45 -1.87 -11.61
CA ALA A 56 13.17 -2.08 -13.02
C ALA A 56 11.96 -1.27 -13.56
N THR A 57 11.19 -0.54 -12.73
CA THR A 57 10.12 0.42 -13.15
C THR A 57 9.74 1.39 -11.99
N ALA A 58 8.48 1.90 -11.85
CA ALA A 58 8.02 2.70 -10.70
C ALA A 58 6.47 2.72 -10.53
N LYS A 59 5.95 3.06 -9.33
CA LYS A 59 4.88 4.08 -9.08
C LYS A 59 4.04 3.96 -7.77
N ALA A 60 3.81 2.81 -7.12
CA ALA A 60 2.73 2.69 -6.09
C ALA A 60 2.92 1.66 -4.94
N LEU A 61 2.06 1.71 -3.90
CA LEU A 61 1.93 0.69 -2.82
C LEU A 61 0.56 -0.02 -2.82
N LEU A 62 0.49 -1.25 -2.28
CA LEU A 62 -0.78 -2.00 -2.09
C LEU A 62 -1.01 -2.36 -0.62
N LYS A 63 -2.25 -2.35 -0.12
CA LYS A 63 -2.59 -2.93 1.20
C LYS A 63 -2.39 -4.47 1.18
N ASP A 64 -2.06 -5.08 2.31
CA ASP A 64 -1.78 -6.52 2.41
C ASP A 64 -2.99 -7.48 2.28
N CYS A 65 -4.16 -6.96 1.91
CA CYS A 65 -5.31 -7.75 1.46
C CYS A 65 -5.40 -7.89 -0.07
N PHE A 66 -4.56 -7.18 -0.84
CA PHE A 66 -4.50 -7.32 -2.31
C PHE A 66 -3.62 -8.51 -2.67
N VAL A 67 -4.17 -9.51 -3.37
CA VAL A 67 -3.41 -10.68 -3.81
C VAL A 67 -2.39 -10.28 -4.88
N THR A 68 -1.14 -10.62 -4.61
CA THR A 68 0.01 -10.52 -5.51
C THR A 68 0.49 -11.93 -5.88
N ALA A 69 0.79 -12.16 -7.15
CA ALA A 69 1.33 -13.44 -7.63
C ALA A 69 2.69 -13.73 -7.00
N SER A 70 3.01 -15.00 -6.75
CA SER A 70 4.18 -15.41 -5.97
C SER A 70 5.52 -14.97 -6.60
N GLU A 71 5.58 -14.87 -7.94
CA GLU A 71 6.74 -14.40 -8.68
C GLU A 71 7.08 -12.93 -8.40
N LEU A 72 6.15 -12.11 -7.91
CA LEU A 72 6.43 -10.75 -7.47
C LEU A 72 7.23 -10.70 -6.15
N GLY A 73 7.34 -11.82 -5.42
CA GLY A 73 8.13 -11.92 -4.19
C GLY A 73 7.52 -11.21 -2.98
N MET A 74 6.23 -10.88 -3.03
CA MET A 74 5.47 -10.28 -1.92
C MET A 74 4.39 -11.23 -1.42
N SER A 75 4.29 -11.38 -0.09
CA SER A 75 3.20 -12.14 0.53
C SER A 75 1.88 -11.37 0.50
N THR A 76 0.76 -12.05 0.73
CA THR A 76 -0.55 -11.43 1.00
C THR A 76 -1.10 -12.11 2.24
N THR A 77 -1.01 -11.48 3.41
CA THR A 77 -1.32 -12.15 4.68
C THR A 77 -2.55 -11.62 5.40
N ALA A 78 -3.15 -10.52 4.90
CA ALA A 78 -4.18 -9.76 5.60
C ALA A 78 -3.76 -9.40 7.05
N GLY A 79 -2.45 -9.27 7.31
CA GLY A 79 -1.87 -9.06 8.64
C GLY A 79 -1.71 -10.31 9.52
N SER A 80 -2.04 -11.52 9.04
CA SER A 80 -2.09 -12.73 9.89
C SER A 80 -1.05 -13.78 9.56
N TYR A 81 -0.43 -14.36 10.60
CA TYR A 81 0.49 -15.49 10.45
C TYR A 81 -0.16 -16.72 9.78
N ALA A 82 -1.49 -16.86 9.82
CA ALA A 82 -2.21 -17.95 9.18
C ALA A 82 -2.01 -18.02 7.65
N PHE A 83 -1.64 -16.91 7.01
CA PHE A 83 -1.40 -16.80 5.57
C PHE A 83 0.09 -16.62 5.20
N VAL A 84 1.00 -16.65 6.18
CA VAL A 84 2.45 -16.59 5.89
C VAL A 84 2.88 -17.85 5.16
N GLY A 85 3.56 -17.68 4.02
CA GLY A 85 3.95 -18.78 3.13
C GLY A 85 2.85 -19.23 2.15
N ALA A 86 1.65 -18.64 2.18
CA ALA A 86 0.63 -18.87 1.16
C ALA A 86 1.13 -18.39 -0.22
N LYS A 87 0.90 -19.20 -1.26
CA LYS A 87 1.35 -18.93 -2.64
C LYS A 87 0.16 -18.69 -3.55
N ALA A 88 0.05 -17.49 -4.10
CA ALA A 88 -0.90 -17.19 -5.17
C ALA A 88 -0.26 -17.46 -6.54
N SER A 89 -1.01 -18.08 -7.44
CA SER A 89 -0.59 -18.39 -8.82
C SER A 89 -0.86 -17.27 -9.83
N LYS A 90 -1.57 -16.22 -9.41
CA LYS A 90 -1.86 -15.02 -10.21
C LYS A 90 -2.19 -13.84 -9.31
N ASN A 91 -2.12 -12.63 -9.88
CA ASN A 91 -2.56 -11.39 -9.25
C ASN A 91 -4.08 -11.34 -9.06
N GLY A 92 -4.55 -10.57 -8.08
CA GLY A 92 -5.94 -10.10 -8.04
C GLY A 92 -6.23 -9.11 -9.18
N ALA A 93 -7.50 -8.91 -9.52
CA ALA A 93 -7.90 -8.12 -10.69
C ALA A 93 -7.44 -6.66 -10.62
N ILE A 94 -7.56 -6.00 -9.47
CA ILE A 94 -7.03 -4.64 -9.27
C ILE A 94 -5.50 -4.65 -9.38
N THR A 95 -4.82 -5.58 -8.71
CA THR A 95 -3.36 -5.73 -8.78
C THR A 95 -2.89 -5.86 -10.24
N GLN A 96 -3.53 -6.73 -11.03
CA GLN A 96 -3.19 -6.93 -12.44
C GLN A 96 -3.45 -5.66 -13.26
N ARG A 97 -4.61 -5.03 -13.12
CA ARG A 97 -4.95 -3.79 -13.86
C ARG A 97 -3.98 -2.64 -13.58
N LEU A 98 -3.42 -2.56 -12.37
CA LEU A 98 -2.41 -1.55 -12.02
C LEU A 98 -1.07 -1.87 -12.69
N ILE A 99 -0.65 -3.14 -12.68
CA ILE A 99 0.56 -3.61 -13.38
C ILE A 99 0.43 -3.39 -14.90
N ASP A 100 -0.71 -3.74 -15.49
CA ASP A 100 -1.02 -3.54 -16.91
C ASP A 100 -1.01 -2.06 -17.31
N ALA A 101 -1.38 -1.16 -16.37
CA ALA A 101 -1.28 0.29 -16.52
C ALA A 101 0.13 0.85 -16.26
N GLY A 102 1.14 0.00 -16.05
CA GLY A 102 2.53 0.38 -15.85
C GLY A 102 2.86 0.89 -14.45
N LEU A 103 2.04 0.59 -13.43
CA LEU A 103 2.41 0.83 -12.04
C LEU A 103 3.28 -0.31 -11.51
N ILE A 104 4.37 0.05 -10.83
CA ILE A 104 5.10 -0.87 -9.95
C ILE A 104 4.54 -0.83 -8.54
N ILE A 105 4.75 -1.94 -7.84
CA ILE A 105 4.38 -2.13 -6.45
C ILE A 105 5.67 -2.10 -5.62
N LEU A 106 5.86 -1.03 -4.83
CA LEU A 106 6.99 -0.86 -3.91
C LEU A 106 6.94 -1.82 -2.70
N GLY A 107 5.77 -2.42 -2.44
CA GLY A 107 5.54 -3.33 -1.33
C GLY A 107 4.08 -3.42 -0.91
N LYS A 108 3.86 -4.19 0.16
CA LYS A 108 2.58 -4.37 0.84
C LYS A 108 2.55 -3.57 2.13
N ALA A 109 1.54 -2.73 2.29
CA ALA A 109 1.32 -1.92 3.46
C ALA A 109 0.59 -2.70 4.55
N ASN A 110 1.04 -2.53 5.80
CA ASN A 110 0.44 -3.12 7.00
C ASN A 110 -0.99 -2.59 7.20
N MET A 111 -1.79 -3.34 7.95
CA MET A 111 -3.22 -3.10 8.12
C MET A 111 -3.69 -3.61 9.48
N THR A 112 -4.88 -3.20 9.91
CA THR A 112 -5.53 -3.92 11.03
C THR A 112 -5.89 -5.33 10.56
N GLU A 113 -5.46 -6.36 11.30
CA GLU A 113 -5.57 -7.77 10.89
C GLU A 113 -7.00 -8.15 10.48
N PHE A 114 -7.12 -8.94 9.40
CA PHE A 114 -8.41 -9.31 8.80
C PHE A 114 -9.32 -8.10 8.52
N ALA A 115 -8.72 -6.99 8.08
CA ALA A 115 -9.37 -5.72 7.79
C ALA A 115 -10.14 -5.10 8.97
N GLY A 116 -9.83 -5.50 10.20
CA GLY A 116 -10.52 -5.07 11.42
C GLY A 116 -11.57 -6.06 11.96
N MET A 117 -11.72 -7.23 11.33
CA MET A 117 -12.81 -8.18 11.64
C MET A 117 -12.39 -9.35 12.56
N LYS A 118 -11.18 -9.32 13.14
CA LYS A 118 -10.69 -10.39 14.02
C LYS A 118 -11.35 -10.41 15.40
N MET A 119 -11.68 -9.23 15.96
CA MET A 119 -12.34 -9.08 17.26
C MET A 119 -12.96 -7.68 17.41
N THR A 120 -13.78 -7.48 18.43
CA THR A 120 -14.25 -6.14 18.81
C THR A 120 -13.11 -5.31 19.42
N MET A 121 -13.14 -3.99 19.20
CA MET A 121 -12.15 -3.02 19.73
C MET A 121 -10.67 -3.34 19.41
N MET A 122 -10.38 -3.78 18.19
CA MET A 122 -8.99 -3.90 17.72
C MET A 122 -8.24 -2.57 17.76
N MET A 123 -6.95 -2.63 18.07
CA MET A 123 -6.05 -1.48 17.98
C MET A 123 -5.83 -1.08 16.51
N PRO A 124 -6.10 0.18 16.11
CA PRO A 124 -5.90 0.62 14.74
C PRO A 124 -4.46 0.45 14.27
N GLY A 125 -4.27 -0.25 13.16
CA GLY A 125 -2.93 -0.52 12.59
C GLY A 125 -2.19 -1.69 13.22
N TRP A 126 -2.79 -2.42 14.15
CA TRP A 126 -2.18 -3.65 14.69
C TRP A 126 -2.49 -4.85 13.81
N SER A 127 -1.46 -5.63 13.48
CA SER A 127 -1.63 -7.01 13.04
C SER A 127 -0.64 -7.96 13.70
N ALA A 128 -0.99 -9.24 13.80
CA ALA A 128 -0.10 -10.24 14.36
C ALA A 128 1.22 -10.36 13.57
N HIS A 129 1.15 -10.37 12.23
CA HIS A 129 2.33 -10.54 11.38
C HIS A 129 3.12 -9.24 11.19
N GLY A 130 2.44 -8.11 10.95
CA GLY A 130 3.08 -6.82 10.69
C GLY A 130 3.31 -5.96 11.92
N GLY A 131 2.87 -6.37 13.10
CA GLY A 131 2.95 -5.55 14.32
C GLY A 131 2.08 -4.29 14.25
N GLN A 132 2.42 -3.29 15.06
CA GLN A 132 1.68 -2.02 15.18
C GLN A 132 2.22 -0.97 14.19
N THR A 133 1.43 -0.51 13.24
CA THR A 133 1.74 0.72 12.47
C THR A 133 1.60 1.95 13.36
N LEU A 134 2.63 2.77 13.42
CA LEU A 134 2.65 4.05 14.13
C LEU A 134 2.39 5.20 13.16
N SER A 135 1.89 6.32 13.69
CA SER A 135 1.66 7.55 12.93
C SER A 135 2.15 8.74 13.77
N PRO A 136 2.65 9.82 13.15
CA PRO A 136 2.87 11.09 13.85
C PRO A 136 1.56 11.75 14.32
N TYR A 137 0.41 11.25 13.84
CA TYR A 137 -0.94 11.58 14.30
C TYR A 137 -1.60 10.34 14.94
N THR A 138 -2.90 10.40 15.25
CA THR A 138 -3.64 9.21 15.69
C THR A 138 -3.90 8.27 14.49
N PRO A 139 -3.46 7.00 14.47
CA PRO A 139 -3.72 6.11 13.34
C PRO A 139 -5.23 5.84 13.15
N GLY A 140 -5.69 5.71 11.91
CA GLY A 140 -7.00 5.13 11.55
C GLY A 140 -6.88 3.68 11.09
N ALA A 141 -8.01 3.02 10.85
CA ALA A 141 -8.08 1.61 10.47
C ALA A 141 -9.14 1.37 9.40
N SER A 142 -9.07 0.29 8.61
CA SER A 142 -8.04 -0.77 8.63
C SER A 142 -6.89 -0.59 7.65
N SER A 143 -6.95 0.35 6.70
CA SER A 143 -5.86 0.63 5.74
C SER A 143 -4.78 1.54 6.32
N THR A 144 -4.31 1.22 7.53
CA THR A 144 -3.44 2.09 8.33
C THR A 144 -2.08 2.32 7.68
N GLY A 145 -1.39 1.25 7.28
CA GLY A 145 -0.10 1.33 6.60
C GLY A 145 -0.21 2.09 5.28
N SER A 146 -1.27 1.88 4.48
CA SER A 146 -1.46 2.60 3.21
C SER A 146 -1.50 4.13 3.42
N ALA A 147 -2.19 4.60 4.46
CA ALA A 147 -2.28 6.03 4.76
C ALA A 147 -0.98 6.58 5.38
N VAL A 148 -0.39 5.86 6.34
CA VAL A 148 0.88 6.28 6.97
C VAL A 148 2.01 6.31 5.94
N ALA A 149 2.12 5.31 5.07
CA ALA A 149 3.17 5.22 4.06
C ALA A 149 3.10 6.38 3.05
N VAL A 150 1.91 6.76 2.58
CA VAL A 150 1.76 7.93 1.69
C VAL A 150 2.08 9.23 2.44
N ALA A 151 1.60 9.41 3.67
CA ALA A 151 1.89 10.61 4.47
C ALA A 151 3.38 10.73 4.87
N ALA A 152 4.09 9.61 4.98
CA ALA A 152 5.53 9.55 5.20
C ALA A 152 6.37 9.69 3.91
N GLY A 153 5.73 9.77 2.74
CA GLY A 153 6.42 9.87 1.46
C GLY A 153 7.07 8.57 0.98
N PHE A 154 6.57 7.39 1.38
CA PHE A 154 7.04 6.09 0.86
C PHE A 154 6.50 5.76 -0.53
N SER A 155 5.46 6.47 -0.98
CA SER A 155 4.84 6.30 -2.29
C SER A 155 3.95 7.51 -2.61
N PRO A 156 3.80 7.93 -3.88
CA PRO A 156 2.90 9.03 -4.22
C PRO A 156 1.42 8.66 -4.11
N LEU A 157 1.10 7.35 -4.07
CA LEU A 157 -0.24 6.81 -3.86
C LEU A 157 -0.19 5.40 -3.27
N ALA A 158 -1.25 4.99 -2.58
CA ALA A 158 -1.40 3.62 -2.10
C ALA A 158 -2.83 3.10 -2.30
N MET A 159 -2.94 1.81 -2.62
CA MET A 159 -4.23 1.13 -2.69
C MET A 159 -4.66 0.65 -1.30
N ALA A 160 -5.98 0.64 -1.08
CA ALA A 160 -6.62 0.39 0.20
C ALA A 160 -8.00 -0.24 0.00
N THR A 161 -8.62 -0.77 1.05
CA THR A 161 -9.95 -1.40 1.01
C THR A 161 -10.86 -0.85 2.10
N GLU A 162 -12.16 -0.69 1.77
CA GLU A 162 -13.17 -0.21 2.70
C GLU A 162 -14.48 -1.00 2.62
N THR A 163 -14.83 -1.64 3.74
CA THR A 163 -16.20 -2.09 4.03
C THR A 163 -16.98 -0.95 4.68
N ILE A 164 -16.44 -0.40 5.79
CA ILE A 164 -16.95 0.80 6.48
C ILE A 164 -15.74 1.61 6.96
N GLY A 165 -15.59 2.85 6.49
CA GLY A 165 -14.60 3.83 6.97
C GLY A 165 -13.12 3.49 6.75
N SER A 166 -12.78 2.30 6.25
CA SER A 166 -11.41 1.76 6.25
C SER A 166 -10.43 2.32 5.20
N ILE A 167 -10.89 3.17 4.29
CA ILE A 167 -10.09 4.07 3.44
C ILE A 167 -10.17 5.48 4.01
N VAL A 168 -11.38 6.02 4.20
CA VAL A 168 -11.56 7.45 4.51
C VAL A 168 -11.07 7.83 5.91
N THR A 169 -11.21 6.95 6.91
CA THR A 169 -10.77 7.21 8.30
C THR A 169 -9.24 7.26 8.43
N PRO A 170 -8.44 6.26 7.97
CA PRO A 170 -6.99 6.35 8.03
C PRO A 170 -6.44 7.49 7.18
N SER A 171 -6.98 7.75 5.99
CA SER A 171 -6.54 8.87 5.16
C SER A 171 -6.81 10.23 5.80
N THR A 172 -8.02 10.46 6.33
CA THR A 172 -8.36 11.72 7.03
C THR A 172 -7.44 11.98 8.22
N ARG A 173 -7.15 10.93 9.01
CA ARG A 173 -6.25 11.00 10.17
C ARG A 173 -4.78 11.20 9.79
N ALA A 174 -4.38 10.80 8.59
CA ALA A 174 -3.04 11.02 8.03
C ALA A 174 -2.91 12.34 7.25
N GLY A 175 -3.96 13.15 7.16
CA GLY A 175 -3.96 14.41 6.40
C GLY A 175 -4.04 14.23 4.87
N LEU A 176 -4.58 13.10 4.40
CA LEU A 176 -4.58 12.70 2.99
C LEU A 176 -5.97 12.75 2.35
N TYR A 177 -6.00 13.07 1.06
CA TYR A 177 -7.15 12.81 0.19
C TYR A 177 -7.36 11.30 0.00
N SER A 178 -8.62 10.89 -0.18
CA SER A 178 -8.96 9.49 -0.46
C SER A 178 -10.28 9.38 -1.22
N LEU A 179 -10.47 8.23 -1.87
CA LEU A 179 -11.67 7.91 -2.63
C LEU A 179 -12.11 6.49 -2.30
N LYS A 180 -13.36 6.34 -1.84
CA LYS A 180 -14.08 5.06 -1.89
C LYS A 180 -14.99 5.07 -3.12
N PRO A 181 -14.75 4.23 -4.15
CA PRO A 181 -15.64 4.14 -5.29
C PRO A 181 -17.06 3.69 -4.92
N THR A 182 -18.01 3.89 -5.83
CA THR A 182 -19.32 3.23 -5.79
C THR A 182 -19.13 1.72 -5.82
N THR A 183 -19.89 1.01 -4.98
CA THR A 183 -19.71 -0.42 -4.79
C THR A 183 -20.06 -1.23 -6.04
N GLY A 184 -19.21 -2.20 -6.36
CA GLY A 184 -19.31 -3.03 -7.57
C GLY A 184 -18.72 -2.40 -8.84
N VAL A 185 -18.15 -1.19 -8.78
CA VAL A 185 -17.45 -0.57 -9.93
C VAL A 185 -16.07 -1.18 -10.18
N GLN A 186 -15.46 -1.81 -9.17
CA GLN A 186 -14.17 -2.49 -9.29
C GLN A 186 -14.35 -4.00 -9.20
N ASP A 187 -13.62 -4.75 -10.04
CA ASP A 187 -13.48 -6.19 -9.88
C ASP A 187 -12.63 -6.49 -8.65
N THR A 188 -13.24 -7.09 -7.63
CA THR A 188 -12.62 -7.42 -6.33
C THR A 188 -12.01 -8.82 -6.30
N THR A 189 -11.95 -9.53 -7.43
CA THR A 189 -11.32 -10.85 -7.53
C THR A 189 -9.89 -10.80 -7.01
N GLY A 190 -9.55 -11.65 -6.03
CA GLY A 190 -8.24 -11.63 -5.39
C GLY A 190 -8.03 -10.47 -4.41
N LEU A 191 -9.09 -9.97 -3.78
CA LEU A 191 -9.01 -9.27 -2.50
C LEU A 191 -9.40 -10.22 -1.37
N TYR A 192 -8.66 -10.18 -0.25
CA TYR A 192 -9.20 -10.63 1.03
C TYR A 192 -10.26 -9.61 1.48
N THR A 193 -11.51 -10.06 1.60
CA THR A 193 -12.65 -9.24 2.06
C THR A 193 -13.62 -10.08 2.88
N ASP A 194 -14.25 -9.44 3.85
CA ASP A 194 -15.32 -10.02 4.69
C ASP A 194 -16.72 -9.82 4.07
N ALA A 195 -16.85 -8.87 3.13
CA ALA A 195 -18.08 -8.57 2.43
C ALA A 195 -17.86 -8.41 0.93
N THR A 196 -18.86 -8.79 0.12
CA THR A 196 -18.91 -8.56 -1.33
C THR A 196 -19.12 -7.09 -1.71
N THR A 197 -19.27 -6.20 -0.74
CA THR A 197 -19.44 -4.76 -0.94
C THR A 197 -18.11 -4.01 -0.82
N VAL A 198 -17.45 -3.78 -1.96
CA VAL A 198 -16.40 -2.76 -2.13
C VAL A 198 -16.85 -1.78 -3.19
#